data_AF-A0A1C6KFS5-F1
#
_entry.id   AF-A0A1C6KFS5-F1
#
_cell.length_a   1.000
_cell.length_b   1.000
_cell.length_c   1.000
_cell.angle_alpha   90.00
_cell.angle_beta   90.00
_cell.angle_gamma   90.00
#
_symmetry.space_group_name_H-M   'P 1'
#
loop_
_entity.id
_entity.type
_entity.pdbx_description
1 polymer ?
#
loop_
_entity_poly.entity_id
_entity_poly.type
_entity_poly.pdbx_seq_one_letter_code
_entity_poly.pdbx_strand_id
1 'polypeptide(L)'
;MVYMGKNIKLGYAHKVINQDRFIYPILGLKLDKNSILKVGYVDFVDSNYLFNNIIDKELQSDFLFINEFNKVTTFAVIDLRKYNNYKNICKDGNNSLALQILKQTIGALYLAIYSKQKSPDCERKIVISNKAILEVEEGLNSYMSIYNGKYMICPNIVSEELVAKNIDYDMDSIKDVLEILKKDFKYKTDYEKKICKTLEIIYSIYNEGYSSERVIKWAIALNYIFRENDEHEFDSTYIGRKLRIIFNVIDKKEIYQNLPKYIFKEPKKTRKISSIVISVYKSVRNDLMHGKIDFYTEYGICNVEELLILKVTVHELLKFMTKDEYIKKFKNIKEFSEFIEAKEAENIRIRKQNK
;
A
#
# COMPACT_ATOMS: atom_id res chain seq x y z
N MET A 1 23.75 39.42 -8.80
CA MET A 1 24.02 38.12 -9.46
C MET A 1 23.09 37.09 -8.85
N VAL A 2 22.05 36.70 -9.59
CA VAL A 2 21.09 35.68 -9.18
C VAL A 2 21.81 34.33 -9.25
N TYR A 3 21.95 33.66 -8.11
CA TYR A 3 22.35 32.26 -8.09
C TYR A 3 21.26 31.48 -8.83
N MET A 4 21.48 31.20 -10.12
CA MET A 4 20.71 30.20 -10.84
C MET A 4 20.97 28.87 -10.13
N GLY A 5 19.99 28.43 -9.34
CA GLY A 5 20.02 27.16 -8.67
C GLY A 5 20.40 26.08 -9.68
N LYS A 6 21.51 25.39 -9.42
CA LYS A 6 21.77 24.09 -10.04
C LYS A 6 20.48 23.30 -9.92
N ASN A 7 19.93 22.87 -11.06
CA ASN A 7 18.86 21.89 -11.12
C ASN A 7 19.16 20.78 -10.12
N ILE A 8 18.52 20.80 -8.95
CA ILE A 8 18.50 19.67 -8.04
C ILE A 8 17.64 18.67 -8.78
N LYS A 9 18.28 17.85 -9.64
CA LYS A 9 17.67 16.63 -10.14
C LYS A 9 17.39 15.81 -8.88
N LEU A 10 16.15 15.87 -8.40
CA LEU A 10 15.62 14.94 -7.42
C LEU A 10 15.92 13.54 -7.97
N GLY A 11 16.94 12.89 -7.41
CA GLY A 11 17.46 11.62 -7.91
C GLY A 11 16.43 10.54 -7.69
N TYR A 12 15.51 10.36 -8.63
CA TYR A 12 14.64 9.20 -8.66
C TYR A 12 15.52 7.95 -8.77
N ALA A 13 15.40 7.04 -7.80
CA ALA A 13 16.32 5.94 -7.52
C ALA A 13 16.36 4.79 -8.55
N HIS A 14 15.90 5.00 -9.78
CA HIS A 14 15.85 3.93 -10.79
C HIS A 14 17.02 4.01 -11.75
N LYS A 15 17.47 2.85 -12.20
CA LYS A 15 18.54 2.73 -13.18
C LYS A 15 18.04 1.89 -14.36
N VAL A 16 18.20 2.44 -15.55
CA VAL A 16 17.84 1.81 -16.81
C VAL A 16 18.91 0.78 -17.13
N ILE A 17 18.53 -0.51 -17.24
CA ILE A 17 19.44 -1.56 -17.73
C ILE A 17 19.56 -1.42 -19.25
N ASN A 18 18.41 -1.27 -19.90
CA ASN A 18 18.27 -0.98 -21.32
C ASN A 18 16.94 -0.23 -21.55
N GLN A 19 16.60 0.07 -22.80
CA GLN A 19 15.42 0.87 -23.15
C GLN A 19 14.10 0.41 -22.49
N ASP A 20 13.96 -0.88 -22.16
CA ASP A 20 12.71 -1.47 -21.67
C ASP A 20 12.81 -2.09 -20.27
N ARG A 21 13.99 -2.08 -19.65
CA ARG A 21 14.26 -2.74 -18.37
C ARG A 21 14.81 -1.78 -17.33
N PHE A 22 14.24 -1.85 -16.13
CA PHE A 22 14.53 -0.94 -15.04
C PHE A 22 14.88 -1.71 -13.76
N ILE A 23 15.86 -1.22 -13.01
CA ILE A 23 16.21 -1.69 -11.67
C ILE A 23 15.88 -0.59 -10.66
N TYR A 24 15.25 -0.99 -9.57
CA TYR A 24 15.01 -0.16 -8.40
C TYR A 24 15.65 -0.81 -7.17
N PRO A 25 16.46 -0.08 -6.39
CA PRO A 25 16.94 -0.54 -5.09
C PRO A 25 15.78 -0.57 -4.09
N ILE A 26 15.67 -1.67 -3.35
CA ILE A 26 14.60 -1.91 -2.39
C ILE A 26 15.21 -2.05 -1.00
N LEU A 27 14.69 -1.27 -0.05
CA LEU A 27 14.99 -1.40 1.37
C LEU A 27 13.79 -1.97 2.10
N GLY A 28 14.08 -2.70 3.19
CA GLY A 28 13.05 -3.30 4.04
C GLY A 28 12.34 -4.52 3.46
N LEU A 29 12.90 -5.11 2.40
CA LEU A 29 12.60 -6.47 1.94
C LEU A 29 13.91 -7.24 1.89
N LYS A 30 13.98 -8.40 2.54
CA LYS A 30 15.16 -9.27 2.57
C LYS A 30 14.80 -10.63 1.99
N LEU A 31 15.56 -11.05 0.98
CA LEU A 31 15.45 -12.34 0.34
C LEU A 31 16.59 -13.27 0.77
N ASP A 32 16.44 -14.56 0.51
CA ASP A 32 17.52 -15.54 0.68
C ASP A 32 18.62 -15.28 -0.36
N LYS A 33 19.84 -15.77 -0.10
CA LYS A 33 20.96 -15.59 -1.04
C LYS A 33 20.68 -16.28 -2.37
N ASN A 34 21.05 -15.61 -3.46
CA ASN A 34 20.86 -16.08 -4.84
C ASN A 34 19.40 -16.50 -5.14
N SER A 35 18.42 -15.71 -4.68
CA SER A 35 17.00 -16.02 -4.77
C SER A 35 16.21 -14.94 -5.51
N ILE A 36 15.01 -15.33 -5.95
CA ILE A 36 14.08 -14.48 -6.69
C ILE A 36 12.66 -14.66 -6.12
N LEU A 37 12.01 -13.54 -5.81
CA LEU A 37 10.59 -13.47 -5.49
C LEU A 37 9.87 -12.79 -6.65
N LYS A 38 9.00 -13.54 -7.34
CA LYS A 38 8.21 -13.03 -8.48
C LYS A 38 6.85 -12.57 -8.02
N VAL A 39 6.53 -11.29 -8.20
CA VAL A 39 5.23 -10.72 -7.84
C VAL A 39 4.68 -9.90 -8.99
N GLY A 40 3.56 -10.34 -9.57
CA GLY A 40 3.02 -9.71 -10.76
C GLY A 40 4.04 -9.75 -11.92
N TYR A 41 4.44 -8.57 -12.37
CA TYR A 41 5.46 -8.37 -13.41
C TYR A 41 6.81 -7.89 -12.87
N VAL A 42 6.98 -7.86 -11.55
CA VAL A 42 8.21 -7.45 -10.88
C VAL A 42 8.93 -8.69 -10.35
N ASP A 43 10.22 -8.77 -10.65
CA ASP A 43 11.11 -9.76 -10.08
C ASP A 43 11.94 -9.09 -8.97
N PHE A 44 11.69 -9.42 -7.71
CA PHE A 44 12.57 -9.02 -6.60
C PHE A 44 13.71 -10.03 -6.50
N VAL A 45 14.95 -9.56 -6.50
CA VAL A 45 16.16 -10.38 -6.52
C VAL A 45 17.15 -9.90 -5.48
N ASP A 46 17.92 -10.82 -4.89
CA ASP A 46 19.05 -10.40 -4.06
C ASP A 46 20.21 -9.88 -4.91
N SER A 47 21.12 -9.15 -4.27
CA SER A 47 22.28 -8.56 -4.94
C SER A 47 23.11 -9.58 -5.72
N ASN A 48 23.35 -10.79 -5.18
CA ASN A 48 24.15 -11.80 -5.86
C ASN A 48 23.44 -12.33 -7.11
N TYR A 49 22.14 -12.62 -7.01
CA TYR A 49 21.36 -13.05 -8.17
C TYR A 49 21.38 -11.99 -9.26
N LEU A 50 21.23 -10.72 -8.89
CA LEU A 50 21.26 -9.60 -9.81
C LEU A 50 22.61 -9.55 -10.56
N PHE A 51 23.73 -9.52 -9.82
CA PHE A 51 25.09 -9.48 -10.39
C PHE A 51 25.34 -10.62 -11.37
N ASN A 52 24.92 -11.84 -11.00
CA ASN A 52 25.19 -13.03 -11.80
C ASN A 52 24.30 -13.15 -13.05
N ASN A 53 23.09 -12.59 -13.06
CA ASN A 53 22.08 -12.92 -14.07
C ASN A 53 21.45 -11.73 -14.81
N ILE A 54 21.51 -10.51 -14.28
CA ILE A 54 20.69 -9.39 -14.75
C ILE A 54 21.50 -8.14 -15.13
N ILE A 55 22.64 -7.87 -14.47
CA ILE A 55 23.39 -6.64 -14.70
C ILE A 55 24.06 -6.67 -16.08
N ASP A 56 23.88 -5.57 -16.83
CA ASP A 56 24.64 -5.29 -18.05
C ASP A 56 26.14 -5.23 -17.76
N LYS A 57 26.99 -5.80 -18.62
CA LYS A 57 28.46 -5.74 -18.46
C LYS A 57 28.96 -4.30 -18.36
N GLU A 58 28.28 -3.34 -19.00
CA GLU A 58 28.61 -1.91 -18.91
C GLU A 58 28.29 -1.34 -17.52
N LEU A 59 27.15 -1.71 -16.94
CA LEU A 59 26.78 -1.31 -15.56
C LEU A 59 27.69 -1.96 -14.50
N GLN A 60 28.19 -3.16 -14.76
CA GLN A 60 29.21 -3.82 -13.92
C GLN A 60 30.56 -3.10 -13.91
N SER A 61 30.78 -2.14 -14.81
CA SER A 61 32.03 -1.35 -14.87
C SER A 61 31.92 0.03 -14.23
N ASP A 62 30.71 0.50 -13.87
CA ASP A 62 30.49 1.79 -13.21
C ASP A 62 30.79 1.69 -11.70
N PHE A 63 31.98 2.16 -11.30
CA PHE A 63 32.45 2.13 -9.92
C PHE A 63 31.54 2.85 -8.91
N LEU A 64 30.90 3.97 -9.30
CA LEU A 64 30.01 4.71 -8.42
C LEU A 64 28.67 3.99 -8.25
N PHE A 65 28.17 3.42 -9.35
CA PHE A 65 26.98 2.58 -9.32
C PHE A 65 27.20 1.35 -8.43
N ILE A 66 28.33 0.64 -8.58
CA ILE A 66 28.68 -0.55 -7.79
C ILE A 66 28.79 -0.24 -6.30
N ASN A 67 29.45 0.86 -5.92
CA ASN A 67 29.65 1.20 -4.50
C ASN A 67 28.34 1.53 -3.75
N GLU A 68 27.37 2.14 -4.42
CA GLU A 68 26.06 2.41 -3.83
C GLU A 68 25.13 1.18 -3.93
N PHE A 69 25.20 0.40 -5.03
CA PHE A 69 24.47 -0.86 -5.17
C PHE A 69 24.90 -1.91 -4.15
N ASN A 70 26.19 -2.04 -3.86
CA ASN A 70 26.73 -3.08 -2.97
C ASN A 70 26.19 -2.99 -1.54
N LYS A 71 25.66 -1.83 -1.13
CA LYS A 71 25.07 -1.62 0.19
C LYS A 71 23.60 -2.05 0.25
N VAL A 72 22.94 -2.23 -0.90
CA VAL A 72 21.54 -2.65 -1.00
C VAL A 72 21.49 -4.16 -1.21
N THR A 73 20.65 -4.85 -0.42
CA THR A 73 20.57 -6.32 -0.44
C THR A 73 19.53 -6.87 -1.41
N THR A 74 18.50 -6.09 -1.73
CA THR A 74 17.37 -6.51 -2.57
C THR A 74 17.08 -5.46 -3.64
N PHE A 75 16.77 -5.93 -4.85
CA PHE A 75 16.45 -5.10 -5.99
C PHE A 75 15.15 -5.55 -6.63
N ALA A 76 14.39 -4.62 -7.17
CA ALA A 76 13.25 -4.91 -8.03
C ALA A 76 13.65 -4.70 -9.49
N VAL A 77 13.41 -5.71 -10.31
CA VAL A 77 13.67 -5.70 -11.75
C VAL A 77 12.35 -5.72 -12.48
N ILE A 78 12.17 -4.76 -13.38
CA ILE A 78 10.93 -4.57 -14.14
C ILE A 78 11.26 -4.60 -15.62
N ASP A 79 10.70 -5.57 -16.33
CA ASP A 79 10.82 -5.71 -17.78
C ASP A 79 9.51 -5.28 -18.42
N LEU A 80 9.48 -4.07 -18.98
CA LEU A 80 8.29 -3.50 -19.60
C LEU A 80 7.85 -4.28 -20.85
N ARG A 81 8.72 -5.10 -21.45
CA ARG A 81 8.32 -5.98 -22.58
C ARG A 81 7.33 -7.04 -22.15
N LYS A 82 7.27 -7.37 -20.86
CA LYS A 82 6.23 -8.24 -20.31
C LYS A 82 4.84 -7.57 -20.30
N TYR A 83 4.76 -6.25 -20.46
CA TYR A 83 3.52 -5.50 -20.64
C TYR A 83 3.28 -5.21 -22.12
N ASN A 84 2.19 -5.75 -22.69
CA ASN A 84 1.86 -5.43 -24.07
C ASN A 84 1.57 -3.92 -24.21
N ASN A 85 2.03 -3.34 -25.32
CA ASN A 85 1.75 -1.94 -25.68
C ASN A 85 2.39 -0.86 -24.76
N TYR A 86 3.39 -1.22 -23.93
CA TYR A 86 4.05 -0.26 -23.02
C TYR A 86 4.59 0.98 -23.73
N LYS A 87 5.10 0.84 -24.97
CA LYS A 87 5.60 1.96 -25.79
C LYS A 87 4.55 3.05 -26.01
N ASN A 88 3.28 2.67 -26.19
CA ASN A 88 2.18 3.62 -26.39
C ASN A 88 1.73 4.29 -25.08
N ILE A 89 1.89 3.61 -23.94
CA ILE A 89 1.55 4.15 -22.61
C ILE A 89 2.64 5.11 -22.12
N CYS A 90 3.89 4.89 -22.52
CA CYS A 90 5.06 5.70 -22.18
C CYS A 90 5.40 6.78 -23.23
N LYS A 91 4.52 7.05 -24.20
CA LYS A 91 4.78 7.94 -25.35
C LYS A 91 5.21 9.36 -24.96
N ASP A 92 4.79 9.85 -23.79
CA ASP A 92 5.06 11.20 -23.32
C ASP A 92 6.32 11.31 -22.44
N GLY A 93 7.24 10.33 -22.51
CA GLY A 93 8.52 10.38 -21.78
C GLY A 93 8.41 10.15 -20.27
N ASN A 94 7.25 9.73 -19.78
CA ASN A 94 7.06 9.42 -18.37
C ASN A 94 7.52 7.99 -18.06
N ASN A 95 8.70 7.86 -17.43
CA ASN A 95 9.17 6.68 -16.66
C ASN A 95 8.24 6.29 -15.48
N SER A 96 6.97 6.70 -15.52
CA SER A 96 5.92 6.52 -14.51
C SER A 96 5.40 5.09 -14.48
N LEU A 97 5.36 4.37 -15.61
CA LEU A 97 4.74 3.04 -15.66
C LEU A 97 5.51 2.01 -14.83
N ALA A 98 6.84 1.90 -14.98
CA ALA A 98 7.64 0.97 -14.19
C ALA A 98 7.54 1.26 -12.68
N LEU A 99 7.60 2.55 -12.30
CA LEU A 99 7.43 2.96 -10.91
C LEU A 99 6.02 2.67 -10.39
N GLN A 100 4.99 2.91 -11.19
CA GLN A 100 3.61 2.59 -10.86
C GLN A 100 3.43 1.10 -10.61
N ILE A 101 3.94 0.25 -11.51
CA ILE A 101 3.91 -1.21 -11.37
C ILE A 101 4.61 -1.65 -10.07
N LEU A 102 5.77 -1.06 -9.77
CA LEU A 102 6.50 -1.36 -8.55
C LEU A 102 5.69 -1.02 -7.29
N LYS A 103 5.13 0.19 -7.23
CA LYS A 103 4.31 0.65 -6.09
C LYS A 103 3.08 -0.23 -5.88
N GLN A 104 2.38 -0.59 -6.96
CA GLN A 104 1.24 -1.51 -6.91
C GLN A 104 1.66 -2.88 -6.38
N THR A 105 2.82 -3.37 -6.81
CA THR A 105 3.36 -4.66 -6.39
C THR A 105 3.76 -4.68 -4.91
N ILE A 106 4.43 -3.62 -4.42
CA ILE A 106 4.75 -3.49 -3.00
C ILE A 106 3.46 -3.34 -2.16
N GLY A 107 2.45 -2.62 -2.68
CA GLY A 107 1.12 -2.59 -2.09
C GLY A 107 0.50 -3.98 -1.91
N ALA A 108 0.67 -4.87 -2.88
CA ALA A 108 0.24 -6.26 -2.77
C ALA A 108 1.06 -7.05 -1.74
N LEU A 109 2.37 -6.80 -1.60
CA LEU A 109 3.17 -7.40 -0.52
C LEU A 109 2.66 -7.00 0.85
N TYR A 110 2.27 -5.74 1.07
CA TYR A 110 1.64 -5.33 2.33
C TYR A 110 0.33 -6.08 2.59
N LEU A 111 -0.49 -6.30 1.56
CA LEU A 111 -1.70 -7.11 1.67
C LEU A 111 -1.41 -8.58 2.00
N ALA A 112 -0.35 -9.16 1.46
CA ALA A 112 0.08 -10.52 1.77
C ALA A 112 0.57 -10.67 3.22
N ILE A 113 1.34 -9.68 3.71
CA ILE A 113 1.81 -9.64 5.11
C ILE A 113 0.61 -9.56 6.06
N TYR A 114 -0.32 -8.63 5.78
CA TYR A 114 -1.55 -8.48 6.55
C TYR A 114 -2.37 -9.77 6.57
N SER A 115 -2.52 -10.44 5.43
CA SER A 115 -3.32 -11.66 5.30
C SER A 115 -2.75 -12.84 6.09
N LYS A 116 -1.42 -12.94 6.18
CA LYS A 116 -0.73 -13.99 6.94
C LYS A 116 -0.80 -13.76 8.44
N GLN A 117 -0.43 -12.57 8.90
CA GLN A 117 -0.24 -12.30 10.32
C GLN A 117 -1.54 -11.89 11.03
N LYS A 118 -2.53 -11.39 10.29
CA LYS A 118 -3.81 -10.87 10.81
C LYS A 118 -3.67 -9.81 11.93
N SER A 119 -2.47 -9.25 12.10
CA SER A 119 -2.18 -8.20 13.07
C SER A 119 -2.05 -6.87 12.32
N PRO A 120 -2.97 -5.91 12.53
CA PRO A 120 -2.87 -4.60 11.89
C PRO A 120 -1.74 -3.75 12.48
N ASP A 121 -1.11 -4.21 13.57
CA ASP A 121 0.00 -3.53 14.22
C ASP A 121 1.36 -3.90 13.62
N CYS A 122 1.43 -4.98 12.83
CA CYS A 122 2.69 -5.31 12.16
C CYS A 122 2.88 -4.41 10.94
N GLU A 123 3.81 -3.46 11.07
CA GLU A 123 4.23 -2.58 9.99
C GLU A 123 5.61 -3.02 9.54
N ARG A 124 5.67 -3.85 8.50
CA ARG A 124 6.89 -3.94 7.70
C ARG A 124 6.96 -2.70 6.82
N LYS A 125 8.15 -2.17 6.57
CA LYS A 125 8.33 -0.97 5.74
C LYS A 125 9.22 -1.32 4.56
N ILE A 126 8.65 -1.32 3.36
CA ILE A 126 9.31 -1.59 2.09
C ILE A 126 9.37 -0.28 1.29
N VAL A 127 10.58 0.22 1.05
CA VAL A 127 10.85 1.53 0.43
C VAL A 127 11.67 1.37 -0.84
N ILE A 128 11.36 2.17 -1.85
CA ILE A 128 12.22 2.37 -3.02
C ILE A 128 13.24 3.46 -2.67
N SER A 129 14.51 3.11 -2.46
CA SER A 129 15.55 4.09 -2.08
C SER A 129 16.95 3.58 -2.37
N ASN A 130 17.82 4.48 -2.84
CA ASN A 130 19.24 4.24 -3.04
C ASN A 130 20.10 4.61 -1.82
N LYS A 131 19.51 5.13 -0.73
CA LYS A 131 20.26 5.58 0.45
C LYS A 131 20.92 4.44 1.25
N ALA A 132 20.66 3.18 0.89
CA ALA A 132 21.08 1.97 1.60
C ALA A 132 20.70 1.90 3.10
N ILE A 133 19.93 2.86 3.60
CA ILE A 133 19.50 3.00 4.99
C ILE A 133 17.99 3.20 4.97
N LEU A 134 17.28 2.41 5.78
CA LEU A 134 15.84 2.55 5.98
C LEU A 134 15.61 3.63 7.03
N GLU A 135 15.25 4.84 6.61
CA GLU A 135 14.93 5.94 7.53
C GLU A 135 13.67 5.60 8.34
N VAL A 136 13.78 5.68 9.67
CA VAL A 136 12.66 5.56 10.61
C VAL A 136 11.95 6.93 10.69
N GLU A 137 10.65 6.94 10.99
CA GLU A 137 9.85 8.18 11.10
C GLU A 137 10.35 9.12 12.22
N GLU A 138 9.97 10.40 12.15
CA GLU A 138 10.33 11.41 13.16
C GLU A 138 9.95 10.94 14.59
N GLY A 139 10.90 11.09 15.52
CA GLY A 139 10.83 10.54 16.88
C GLY A 139 11.71 9.30 17.11
N LEU A 140 12.22 8.69 16.03
CA LEU A 140 13.19 7.58 16.06
C LEU A 140 14.43 7.89 15.21
N ASN A 141 14.86 9.16 15.17
CA ASN A 141 16.20 9.51 14.75
C ASN A 141 17.22 9.18 15.85
N SER A 142 18.49 9.06 15.49
CA SER A 142 19.57 8.95 16.48
C SER A 142 19.43 10.08 17.50
N TYR A 143 19.08 9.74 18.74
CA TYR A 143 18.92 10.74 19.79
C TYR A 143 20.20 10.80 20.61
N MET A 144 20.51 11.99 21.10
CA MET A 144 21.65 12.21 21.97
C MET A 144 21.21 11.94 23.42
N SER A 145 21.80 10.93 24.06
CA SER A 145 21.60 10.66 25.48
C SER A 145 22.84 11.06 26.27
N ILE A 146 22.66 11.49 27.53
CA ILE A 146 23.78 11.73 28.45
C ILE A 146 23.86 10.52 29.38
N TYR A 147 24.91 9.71 29.22
CA TYR A 147 25.20 8.58 30.10
C TYR A 147 26.53 8.85 30.81
N ASN A 148 26.52 8.85 32.14
CA ASN A 148 27.69 9.17 32.98
C ASN A 148 28.41 10.48 32.58
N GLY A 149 27.64 11.54 32.29
CA GLY A 149 28.19 12.86 31.91
C GLY A 149 28.80 12.93 30.52
N LYS A 150 28.70 11.87 29.70
CA LYS A 150 29.15 11.86 28.32
C LYS A 150 27.95 11.85 27.38
N TYR A 151 28.00 12.72 26.38
CA TYR A 151 27.06 12.71 25.27
C TYR A 151 27.32 11.48 24.40
N MET A 152 26.30 10.63 24.25
CA MET A 152 26.32 9.49 23.36
C MET A 152 25.22 9.67 22.31
N ILE A 153 25.62 9.66 21.04
CA ILE A 153 24.69 9.49 19.92
C ILE A 153 24.29 8.02 19.93
N CYS A 154 23.01 7.75 20.18
CA CYS A 154 22.46 6.39 20.06
C CYS A 154 21.91 6.24 18.64
N PRO A 155 22.67 5.67 17.68
CA PRO A 155 22.13 5.42 16.36
C PRO A 155 20.98 4.43 16.47
N ASN A 156 19.81 4.79 15.93
CA ASN A 156 18.78 3.78 15.72
C ASN A 156 19.25 2.89 14.58
N ILE A 157 19.79 1.73 14.95
CA ILE A 157 19.97 0.62 14.04
C ILE A 157 18.56 0.31 13.50
N VAL A 158 18.41 0.27 12.17
CA VAL A 158 17.16 -0.17 11.54
C VAL A 158 16.75 -1.48 12.21
N SER A 159 15.66 -1.48 12.98
CA SER A 159 15.22 -2.69 13.64
C SER A 159 14.98 -3.75 12.56
N GLU A 160 15.59 -4.94 12.70
CA GLU A 160 15.28 -6.06 11.81
C GLU A 160 13.78 -6.36 11.78
N GLU A 161 13.04 -5.93 12.80
CA GLU A 161 11.60 -6.01 12.91
C GLU A 161 10.85 -5.11 11.90
N LEU A 162 11.51 -4.17 11.24
CA LEU A 162 10.87 -3.38 10.17
C LEU A 162 11.07 -4.00 8.78
N VAL A 163 11.95 -5.01 8.69
CA VAL A 163 12.32 -5.66 7.42
C VAL A 163 11.42 -6.87 7.16
N ALA A 164 10.74 -6.88 6.02
CA ALA A 164 9.98 -8.05 5.57
C ALA A 164 10.93 -9.16 5.10
N LYS A 165 10.73 -10.37 5.62
CA LYS A 165 11.43 -11.61 5.26
C LYS A 165 10.46 -12.58 4.58
N ASN A 166 10.97 -13.64 3.95
CA ASN A 166 10.15 -14.66 3.26
C ASN A 166 9.05 -15.28 4.14
N ILE A 167 9.31 -15.38 5.46
CA ILE A 167 8.34 -15.90 6.43
C ILE A 167 7.18 -14.94 6.73
N ASP A 168 7.25 -13.66 6.35
CA ASP A 168 6.26 -12.66 6.75
C ASP A 168 5.03 -12.61 5.85
N TYR A 169 5.14 -13.03 4.59
CA TYR A 169 4.07 -12.93 3.61
C TYR A 169 3.60 -14.31 3.14
N ASP A 170 2.34 -14.35 2.71
CA ASP A 170 1.72 -15.52 2.09
C ASP A 170 1.11 -15.08 0.75
N MET A 171 1.80 -15.41 -0.34
CA MET A 171 1.40 -15.00 -1.68
C MET A 171 0.15 -15.75 -2.17
N ASP A 172 -0.10 -16.96 -1.67
CA ASP A 172 -1.26 -17.76 -2.05
C ASP A 172 -2.56 -17.13 -1.53
N SER A 173 -2.48 -16.46 -0.37
CA SER A 173 -3.60 -15.72 0.22
C SER A 173 -4.08 -14.53 -0.63
N ILE A 174 -3.25 -14.05 -1.56
CA ILE A 174 -3.55 -12.93 -2.46
C ILE A 174 -3.45 -13.29 -3.94
N LYS A 175 -3.52 -14.58 -4.29
CA LYS A 175 -3.33 -15.08 -5.67
C LYS A 175 -4.17 -14.30 -6.71
N ASP A 176 -5.39 -13.95 -6.35
CA ASP A 176 -6.34 -13.26 -7.23
C ASP A 176 -5.91 -11.82 -7.53
N VAL A 177 -5.30 -11.14 -6.54
CA VAL A 177 -4.67 -9.83 -6.73
C VAL A 177 -3.47 -9.96 -7.67
N LEU A 178 -2.70 -11.04 -7.56
CA LEU A 178 -1.55 -11.28 -8.44
C LEU A 178 -1.98 -11.50 -9.90
N GLU A 179 -3.10 -12.17 -10.13
CA GLU A 179 -3.69 -12.32 -11.47
C GLU A 179 -4.08 -10.96 -12.06
N ILE A 180 -4.70 -10.08 -11.27
CA ILE A 180 -5.03 -8.72 -11.70
C ILE A 180 -3.76 -7.94 -12.04
N LEU A 181 -2.73 -7.99 -11.21
CA LEU A 181 -1.46 -7.30 -11.46
C LEU A 181 -0.80 -7.80 -12.77
N LYS A 182 -0.93 -9.09 -13.09
CA LYS A 182 -0.46 -9.72 -14.33
C LYS A 182 -1.31 -9.40 -15.57
N LYS A 183 -2.50 -8.82 -15.45
CA LYS A 183 -3.31 -8.44 -16.61
C LYS A 183 -2.72 -7.23 -17.34
N ASP A 184 -2.78 -7.13 -18.67
CA ASP A 184 -2.37 -5.89 -19.34
C ASP A 184 -3.33 -4.73 -19.02
N PHE A 185 -2.80 -3.50 -18.93
CA PHE A 185 -3.58 -2.31 -18.59
C PHE A 185 -4.78 -2.07 -19.50
N LYS A 186 -4.65 -2.36 -20.82
CA LYS A 186 -5.72 -2.22 -21.81
C LYS A 186 -6.91 -3.15 -21.52
N TYR A 187 -6.65 -4.33 -20.96
CA TYR A 187 -7.67 -5.34 -20.68
C TYR A 187 -8.20 -5.26 -19.25
N LYS A 188 -7.60 -4.41 -18.39
CA LYS A 188 -8.11 -4.18 -17.05
C LYS A 188 -9.44 -3.43 -17.10
N THR A 189 -10.44 -3.97 -16.41
CA THR A 189 -11.73 -3.31 -16.18
C THR A 189 -11.54 -2.08 -15.29
N ASP A 190 -12.54 -1.20 -15.21
CA ASP A 190 -12.49 -0.07 -14.28
C ASP A 190 -12.35 -0.56 -12.82
N TYR A 191 -13.06 -1.64 -12.51
CA TYR A 191 -12.99 -2.31 -11.21
C TYR A 191 -11.56 -2.78 -10.87
N GLU A 192 -10.89 -3.47 -11.80
CA GLU A 192 -9.51 -3.94 -11.63
C GLU A 192 -8.50 -2.78 -11.54
N LYS A 193 -8.71 -1.71 -12.32
CA LYS A 193 -7.90 -0.48 -12.25
C LYS A 193 -8.02 0.17 -10.87
N LYS A 194 -9.22 0.17 -10.28
CA LYS A 194 -9.44 0.66 -8.92
C LYS A 194 -8.66 -0.10 -7.88
N ILE A 195 -8.70 -1.43 -7.93
CA ILE A 195 -7.90 -2.30 -7.06
C ILE A 195 -6.41 -1.97 -7.18
N CYS A 196 -5.89 -1.87 -8.41
CA CYS A 196 -4.47 -1.56 -8.64
C CYS A 196 -4.08 -0.20 -8.05
N LYS A 197 -4.88 0.84 -8.28
CA LYS A 197 -4.56 2.17 -7.74
C LYS A 197 -4.66 2.21 -6.22
N THR A 198 -5.59 1.48 -5.62
CA THR A 198 -5.66 1.35 -4.16
C THR A 198 -4.38 0.71 -3.59
N LEU A 199 -3.83 -0.33 -4.23
CA LEU A 199 -2.54 -0.92 -3.81
C LEU A 199 -1.39 0.09 -3.91
N GLU A 200 -1.38 0.94 -4.93
CA GLU A 200 -0.41 2.04 -5.06
C GLU A 200 -0.55 3.06 -3.91
N ILE A 201 -1.78 3.40 -3.52
CA ILE A 201 -2.06 4.29 -2.38
C ILE A 201 -1.60 3.63 -1.08
N ILE A 202 -1.84 2.32 -0.89
CA ILE A 202 -1.34 1.55 0.26
C ILE A 202 0.18 1.66 0.36
N TYR A 203 0.90 1.47 -0.74
CA TYR A 203 2.35 1.71 -0.75
C TYR A 203 2.70 3.12 -0.26
N SER A 204 1.98 4.14 -0.71
CA SER A 204 2.22 5.51 -0.27
C SER A 204 1.91 5.74 1.22
N ILE A 205 0.95 5.02 1.80
CA ILE A 205 0.58 5.16 3.21
C ILE A 205 1.68 4.60 4.11
N TYR A 206 2.18 3.40 3.85
CA TYR A 206 3.23 2.79 4.66
C TYR A 206 4.59 3.50 4.55
N ASN A 207 4.73 4.41 3.59
CA ASN A 207 5.93 5.21 3.39
C ASN A 207 5.73 6.69 3.74
N GLU A 208 4.59 7.04 4.32
CA GLU A 208 4.29 8.38 4.80
C GLU A 208 4.73 8.52 6.26
N GLY A 209 5.59 9.51 6.54
CA GLY A 209 6.17 9.71 7.86
C GLY A 209 5.23 10.36 8.86
N TYR A 210 4.18 11.05 8.39
CA TYR A 210 3.21 11.72 9.25
C TYR A 210 1.96 10.87 9.47
N SER A 211 1.63 10.58 10.73
CA SER A 211 0.47 9.76 11.08
C SER A 211 -0.87 10.35 10.60
N SER A 212 -1.01 11.69 10.63
CA SER A 212 -2.17 12.41 10.10
C SER A 212 -2.34 12.19 8.60
N GLU A 213 -1.26 12.34 7.84
CA GLU A 213 -1.23 12.08 6.39
C GLU A 213 -1.55 10.61 6.07
N ARG A 214 -1.09 9.66 6.90
CA ARG A 214 -1.46 8.24 6.76
C ARG A 214 -2.96 8.04 6.87
N VAL A 215 -3.62 8.66 7.86
CA VAL A 215 -5.08 8.56 8.05
C VAL A 215 -5.84 9.18 6.87
N ILE A 216 -5.42 10.35 6.41
CA ILE A 216 -6.00 11.02 5.24
C ILE A 216 -5.90 10.12 4.01
N LYS A 217 -4.73 9.53 3.77
CA LYS A 217 -4.51 8.63 2.63
C LYS A 217 -5.33 7.35 2.69
N TRP A 218 -5.61 6.80 3.88
CA TRP A 218 -6.58 5.71 4.03
C TRP A 218 -8.00 6.13 3.63
N ALA A 219 -8.43 7.33 4.01
CA ALA A 219 -9.72 7.86 3.59
C ALA A 219 -9.77 8.11 2.07
N ILE A 220 -8.68 8.60 1.47
CA ILE A 220 -8.53 8.76 0.01
C ILE A 220 -8.65 7.40 -0.69
N ALA A 221 -8.04 6.34 -0.15
CA ALA A 221 -8.16 4.99 -0.69
C ALA A 221 -9.63 4.54 -0.75
N LEU A 222 -10.39 4.74 0.33
CA LEU A 222 -11.82 4.42 0.37
C LEU A 222 -12.63 5.25 -0.63
N ASN A 223 -12.37 6.55 -0.75
CA ASN A 223 -13.03 7.42 -1.72
C ASN A 223 -12.80 6.93 -3.15
N TYR A 224 -11.55 6.57 -3.45
CA TYR A 224 -11.17 6.13 -4.77
C TYR A 224 -11.85 4.81 -5.17
N ILE A 225 -11.95 3.86 -4.23
CA ILE A 225 -12.65 2.59 -4.44
C ILE A 225 -14.11 2.85 -4.81
N PHE A 226 -14.83 3.66 -4.03
CA PHE A 226 -16.27 3.89 -4.22
C PHE A 226 -16.63 4.95 -5.25
N ARG A 227 -15.65 5.48 -5.99
CA ARG A 227 -15.91 6.49 -7.02
C ARG A 227 -16.58 5.91 -8.26
N GLU A 228 -17.89 6.11 -8.41
CA GLU A 228 -18.65 5.53 -9.52
C GLU A 228 -18.41 6.23 -10.87
N ASN A 229 -18.28 7.56 -10.87
CA ASN A 229 -17.93 8.35 -12.05
C ASN A 229 -17.21 9.66 -11.65
N ASP A 230 -16.71 10.39 -12.64
CA ASP A 230 -15.97 11.63 -12.39
C ASP A 230 -16.85 12.78 -11.89
N GLU A 231 -18.15 12.74 -12.20
CA GLU A 231 -19.17 13.76 -11.91
C GLU A 231 -19.90 13.58 -10.58
N HIS A 232 -19.75 12.43 -9.90
CA HIS A 232 -20.42 12.19 -8.62
C HIS A 232 -19.79 13.07 -7.52
N GLU A 233 -20.56 14.01 -6.98
CA GLU A 233 -20.20 14.70 -5.75
C GLU A 233 -20.20 13.69 -4.60
N PHE A 234 -19.01 13.29 -4.16
CA PHE A 234 -18.84 12.36 -3.06
C PHE A 234 -19.38 12.99 -1.77
N ASP A 235 -20.28 12.32 -1.04
CA ASP A 235 -20.61 12.64 0.36
C ASP A 235 -20.17 11.52 1.31
N SER A 236 -19.74 11.91 2.52
CA SER A 236 -19.37 11.01 3.60
C SER A 236 -20.48 10.06 4.01
N THR A 237 -21.72 10.49 3.84
CA THR A 237 -22.89 9.65 4.08
C THR A 237 -22.98 8.53 3.06
N TYR A 238 -22.57 8.76 1.80
CA TYR A 238 -22.57 7.74 0.75
C TYR A 238 -21.55 6.64 1.04
N ILE A 239 -20.28 6.99 1.25
CA ILE A 239 -19.21 5.99 1.52
C ILE A 239 -19.48 5.27 2.83
N GLY A 240 -19.90 6.03 3.84
CA GLY A 240 -20.31 5.47 5.11
C GLY A 240 -21.45 4.45 4.98
N ARG A 241 -22.47 4.75 4.16
CA ARG A 241 -23.55 3.82 3.84
C ARG A 241 -23.02 2.58 3.11
N LYS A 242 -22.16 2.73 2.10
CA LYS A 242 -21.59 1.59 1.34
C LYS A 242 -20.76 0.67 2.24
N LEU A 243 -19.91 1.22 3.09
CA LEU A 243 -19.14 0.45 4.08
C LEU A 243 -20.06 -0.31 5.04
N ARG A 244 -21.14 0.33 5.52
CA ARG A 244 -22.15 -0.35 6.35
C ARG A 244 -22.79 -1.54 5.62
N ILE A 245 -23.18 -1.35 4.37
CA ILE A 245 -23.79 -2.40 3.53
C ILE A 245 -22.80 -3.56 3.38
N ILE A 246 -21.56 -3.27 2.99
CA ILE A 246 -20.51 -4.28 2.82
C ILE A 246 -20.29 -5.05 4.11
N PHE A 247 -20.12 -4.35 5.24
CA PHE A 247 -19.97 -5.02 6.52
C PHE A 247 -21.20 -5.86 6.90
N ASN A 248 -22.41 -5.53 6.43
CA ASN A 248 -23.60 -6.37 6.64
C ASN A 248 -23.67 -7.58 5.70
N VAL A 249 -22.96 -7.55 4.57
CA VAL A 249 -22.89 -8.62 3.58
C VAL A 249 -21.76 -9.61 3.88
N ILE A 250 -20.58 -9.12 4.30
CA ILE A 250 -19.44 -9.97 4.66
C ILE A 250 -19.56 -10.51 6.08
N ASP A 251 -18.98 -11.69 6.33
CA ASP A 251 -18.90 -12.21 7.69
C ASP A 251 -18.02 -11.28 8.54
N LYS A 252 -18.68 -10.48 9.38
CA LYS A 252 -18.02 -9.51 10.26
C LYS A 252 -17.02 -10.18 11.20
N LYS A 253 -17.16 -11.49 11.47
CA LYS A 253 -16.28 -12.25 12.36
C LYS A 253 -14.81 -12.12 11.94
N GLU A 254 -14.51 -12.16 10.64
CA GLU A 254 -13.13 -12.07 10.15
C GLU A 254 -12.50 -10.70 10.44
N ILE A 255 -13.23 -9.61 10.21
CA ILE A 255 -12.77 -8.24 10.52
C ILE A 255 -12.56 -8.04 12.03
N TYR A 256 -13.50 -8.52 12.85
CA TYR A 256 -13.41 -8.36 14.30
C TYR A 256 -12.27 -9.17 14.91
N GLN A 257 -12.01 -10.38 14.41
CA GLN A 257 -10.90 -11.21 14.88
C GLN A 257 -9.53 -10.57 14.61
N ASN A 258 -9.44 -9.75 13.57
CA ASN A 258 -8.21 -9.06 13.18
C ASN A 258 -8.05 -7.70 13.88
N LEU A 259 -9.02 -7.22 14.66
CA LEU A 259 -8.88 -6.01 15.46
C LEU A 259 -8.31 -6.35 16.85
N PRO A 260 -7.22 -5.71 17.28
CA PRO A 260 -6.68 -5.91 18.62
C PRO A 260 -7.70 -5.59 19.72
N LYS A 261 -7.68 -6.41 20.79
CA LYS A 261 -8.61 -6.28 21.93
C LYS A 261 -8.52 -4.93 22.66
N TYR A 262 -7.38 -4.23 22.56
CA TYR A 262 -7.21 -2.93 23.19
C TYR A 262 -7.99 -1.83 22.45
N ILE A 263 -8.20 -1.98 21.13
CA ILE A 263 -9.08 -1.11 20.33
C ILE A 263 -10.56 -1.47 20.58
N PHE A 264 -10.85 -2.77 20.70
CA PHE A 264 -12.21 -3.28 20.92
C PHE A 264 -12.25 -4.27 22.10
N LYS A 265 -12.49 -3.75 23.30
CA LYS A 265 -12.88 -4.58 24.46
C LYS A 265 -14.29 -5.16 24.17
N GLU A 266 -14.41 -6.48 24.00
CA GLU A 266 -15.67 -7.19 23.66
C GLU A 266 -16.87 -6.87 24.60
N PRO A 267 -18.15 -7.10 24.22
CA PRO A 267 -18.77 -7.16 22.89
C PRO A 267 -19.93 -6.15 22.76
N LYS A 268 -19.77 -5.07 21.99
CA LYS A 268 -20.91 -4.38 21.34
C LYS A 268 -21.02 -4.88 19.90
N LYS A 269 -21.27 -6.19 19.76
CA LYS A 269 -21.20 -6.94 18.49
C LYS A 269 -22.21 -6.43 17.45
N THR A 270 -21.73 -6.36 16.21
CA THR A 270 -22.43 -6.28 14.91
C THR A 270 -22.97 -4.95 14.37
N ARG A 271 -23.58 -4.04 15.14
CA ARG A 271 -24.13 -2.77 14.56
C ARG A 271 -23.22 -1.55 14.66
N LYS A 272 -22.22 -1.56 15.54
CA LYS A 272 -21.46 -0.34 15.87
C LYS A 272 -20.20 -0.13 15.03
N ILE A 273 -19.58 -1.16 14.46
CA ILE A 273 -18.34 -0.95 13.68
C ILE A 273 -18.58 -0.11 12.44
N SER A 274 -19.71 -0.30 11.75
CA SER A 274 -20.10 0.56 10.65
C SER A 274 -20.29 1.99 11.13
N SER A 275 -20.93 2.22 12.29
CA SER A 275 -21.09 3.56 12.84
C SER A 275 -19.76 4.19 13.27
N ILE A 276 -18.81 3.40 13.77
CA ILE A 276 -17.47 3.85 14.15
C ILE A 276 -16.67 4.19 12.90
N VAL A 277 -16.63 3.31 11.90
CA VAL A 277 -15.98 3.57 10.61
C VAL A 277 -16.60 4.80 9.94
N ILE A 278 -17.94 4.92 9.95
CA ILE A 278 -18.65 6.12 9.46
C ILE A 278 -18.23 7.36 10.26
N SER A 279 -18.15 7.27 11.58
CA SER A 279 -17.79 8.38 12.46
C SER A 279 -16.36 8.84 12.22
N VAL A 280 -15.40 7.91 12.19
CA VAL A 280 -13.98 8.17 11.91
C VAL A 280 -13.84 8.78 10.53
N TYR A 281 -14.46 8.16 9.51
CA TYR A 281 -14.44 8.69 8.16
C TYR A 281 -15.08 10.09 8.05
N LYS A 282 -16.21 10.33 8.73
CA LYS A 282 -16.89 11.64 8.75
C LYS A 282 -16.05 12.70 9.45
N SER A 283 -15.39 12.38 10.55
CA SER A 283 -14.49 13.32 11.24
C SER A 283 -13.36 13.74 10.32
N VAL A 284 -12.56 12.77 9.84
CA VAL A 284 -11.41 13.01 8.96
C VAL A 284 -11.79 13.82 7.72
N ARG A 285 -12.94 13.52 7.11
CA ARG A 285 -13.40 14.24 5.92
C ARG A 285 -13.97 15.63 6.23
N ASN A 286 -14.70 15.82 7.33
CA ASN A 286 -15.20 17.14 7.72
C ASN A 286 -14.04 18.09 8.04
N ASP A 287 -13.00 17.57 8.69
CA ASP A 287 -11.80 18.34 9.03
C ASP A 287 -11.03 18.78 7.75
N LEU A 288 -10.97 17.90 6.74
CA LEU A 288 -10.47 18.22 5.39
C LEU A 288 -11.31 19.27 4.63
N MET A 289 -12.64 19.10 4.59
CA MET A 289 -13.53 19.95 3.78
C MET A 289 -13.71 21.35 4.35
N HIS A 290 -13.55 21.53 5.66
CA HIS A 290 -13.70 22.82 6.32
C HIS A 290 -12.37 23.58 6.51
N GLY A 291 -11.26 23.07 5.95
CA GLY A 291 -9.96 23.74 6.00
C GLY A 291 -9.45 24.00 7.43
N LYS A 292 -9.94 23.23 8.41
CA LYS A 292 -9.55 23.35 9.82
C LYS A 292 -8.19 22.73 10.11
N ILE A 293 -7.71 21.87 9.19
CA ILE A 293 -6.37 21.29 9.23
C ILE A 293 -5.37 22.36 8.77
N ASP A 294 -4.90 23.14 9.74
CA ASP A 294 -3.71 23.97 9.60
C ASP A 294 -2.49 23.07 9.86
N PHE A 295 -1.71 22.81 8.81
CA PHE A 295 -0.60 21.84 8.78
C PHE A 295 0.41 22.00 9.94
N TYR A 296 0.46 23.19 10.54
CA TYR A 296 1.45 23.57 11.55
C TYR A 296 0.92 23.60 12.99
N THR A 297 -0.39 23.48 13.20
CA THR A 297 -1.03 23.66 14.52
C THR A 297 -1.59 22.36 15.09
N GLU A 298 -1.54 21.26 14.34
CA GLU A 298 -2.19 19.98 14.67
C GLU A 298 -1.21 18.85 15.00
N TYR A 299 -0.50 18.98 16.13
CA TYR A 299 -0.16 17.79 16.93
C TYR A 299 -1.40 17.20 17.64
N GLY A 300 -2.60 17.43 17.08
CA GLY A 300 -3.92 17.04 17.54
C GLY A 300 -4.40 15.72 16.94
N ILE A 301 -3.64 14.65 17.19
CA ILE A 301 -4.11 13.30 17.51
C ILE A 301 -5.28 12.75 16.66
N CYS A 302 -4.98 12.24 15.46
CA CYS A 302 -5.70 11.03 15.03
C CYS A 302 -5.31 9.89 15.99
N ASN A 303 -6.29 9.23 16.60
CA ASN A 303 -6.01 8.15 17.53
C ASN A 303 -5.51 6.92 16.74
N VAL A 304 -4.52 6.19 17.27
CA VAL A 304 -4.03 4.91 16.71
C VAL A 304 -5.20 3.96 16.41
N GLU A 305 -6.25 4.00 17.24
CA GLU A 305 -7.49 3.24 17.02
C GLU A 305 -8.15 3.55 15.67
N GLU A 306 -8.19 4.81 15.24
CA GLU A 306 -8.81 5.25 13.99
C GLU A 306 -8.02 4.78 12.76
N LEU A 307 -6.69 4.92 12.83
CA LEU A 307 -5.76 4.44 11.81
C LEU A 307 -5.93 2.92 11.59
N LEU A 308 -5.94 2.14 12.68
CA LEU A 308 -6.03 0.69 12.62
C LEU A 308 -7.39 0.22 12.08
N ILE A 309 -8.49 0.90 12.42
CA ILE A 309 -9.82 0.60 11.86
C ILE A 309 -9.85 0.83 10.35
N LEU A 310 -9.32 1.95 9.86
CA LEU A 310 -9.28 2.25 8.44
C LEU A 310 -8.36 1.29 7.68
N LYS A 311 -7.19 0.99 8.25
CA LYS A 311 -6.23 -0.01 7.74
C LYS A 311 -6.90 -1.36 7.56
N VAL A 312 -7.50 -1.92 8.60
CA VAL A 312 -8.22 -3.21 8.55
C VAL A 312 -9.34 -3.17 7.50
N THR A 313 -10.13 -2.08 7.48
CA THR A 313 -11.25 -1.91 6.54
C THR A 313 -10.78 -1.99 5.09
N VAL A 314 -9.71 -1.28 4.72
CA VAL A 314 -9.23 -1.27 3.34
C VAL A 314 -8.65 -2.61 2.93
N HIS A 315 -7.86 -3.27 3.80
CA HIS A 315 -7.28 -4.58 3.46
C HIS A 315 -8.37 -5.66 3.31
N GLU A 316 -9.33 -5.72 4.24
CA GLU A 316 -10.43 -6.68 4.17
C GLU A 316 -11.37 -6.39 2.99
N LEU A 317 -11.60 -5.13 2.65
CA LEU A 317 -12.34 -4.75 1.46
C LEU A 317 -11.63 -5.24 0.18
N LEU A 318 -10.32 -5.03 0.04
CA LEU A 318 -9.57 -5.50 -1.12
C LEU A 318 -9.60 -7.03 -1.23
N LYS A 319 -9.47 -7.76 -0.11
CA LYS A 319 -9.62 -9.22 -0.10
C LYS A 319 -11.02 -9.62 -0.57
N PHE A 320 -12.07 -8.98 -0.05
CA PHE A 320 -13.44 -9.28 -0.45
C PHE A 320 -13.69 -9.02 -1.94
N MET A 321 -13.23 -7.86 -2.45
CA MET A 321 -13.34 -7.47 -3.87
C MET A 321 -12.62 -8.45 -4.81
N THR A 322 -11.66 -9.23 -4.31
CA THR A 322 -10.82 -10.10 -5.13
C THR A 322 -10.98 -11.58 -4.83
N LYS A 323 -11.68 -12.01 -3.78
CA LYS A 323 -11.75 -13.43 -3.38
C LYS A 323 -12.95 -14.17 -3.99
N ASP A 324 -14.09 -13.51 -4.16
CA ASP A 324 -15.33 -14.14 -4.62
C ASP A 324 -15.40 -14.25 -6.15
N GLU A 325 -15.64 -15.46 -6.67
CA GLU A 325 -15.67 -15.75 -8.12
C GLU A 325 -16.75 -14.99 -8.90
N TYR A 326 -17.84 -14.58 -8.25
CA TYR A 326 -18.86 -13.75 -8.86
C TYR A 326 -18.44 -12.28 -8.88
N ILE A 327 -17.82 -11.80 -7.80
CA ILE A 327 -17.39 -10.41 -7.67
C ILE A 327 -16.25 -10.07 -8.63
N LYS A 328 -15.32 -11.02 -8.85
CA LYS A 328 -14.21 -10.87 -9.81
C LYS A 328 -14.66 -10.52 -11.23
N LYS A 329 -15.89 -10.87 -11.61
CA LYS A 329 -16.41 -10.66 -12.97
C LYS A 329 -16.91 -9.22 -13.21
N PHE A 330 -17.02 -8.40 -12.17
CA PHE A 330 -17.53 -7.05 -12.30
C PHE A 330 -16.60 -6.16 -13.13
N LYS A 331 -17.21 -5.35 -13.98
CA LYS A 331 -16.48 -4.44 -14.89
C LYS A 331 -16.24 -3.07 -14.28
N ASN A 332 -17.09 -2.66 -13.35
CA ASN A 332 -17.06 -1.33 -12.74
C ASN A 332 -17.56 -1.40 -11.30
N ILE A 333 -17.35 -0.32 -10.55
CA ILE A 333 -17.78 -0.26 -9.16
C ILE A 333 -19.31 -0.22 -8.99
N LYS A 334 -20.06 0.21 -10.01
CA LYS A 334 -21.53 0.25 -9.97
C LYS A 334 -22.12 -1.16 -9.85
N GLU A 335 -21.64 -2.11 -10.66
CA GLU A 335 -22.03 -3.53 -10.57
C GLU A 335 -21.75 -4.10 -9.18
N PHE A 336 -20.60 -3.77 -8.59
CA PHE A 336 -20.27 -4.14 -7.22
C PHE A 336 -21.24 -3.51 -6.21
N SER A 337 -21.50 -2.21 -6.34
CA SER A 337 -22.45 -1.43 -5.53
C SER A 337 -23.86 -2.03 -5.54
N GLU A 338 -24.37 -2.43 -6.70
CA GLU A 338 -25.69 -3.03 -6.87
C GLU A 338 -25.74 -4.43 -6.24
N PHE A 339 -24.69 -5.22 -6.43
CA PHE A 339 -24.59 -6.56 -5.85
C PHE A 339 -24.64 -6.54 -4.32
N ILE A 340 -23.83 -5.68 -3.67
CA ILE A 340 -23.81 -5.60 -2.20
C ILE A 340 -25.16 -5.12 -1.64
N GLU A 341 -25.85 -4.22 -2.33
CA GLU A 341 -27.16 -3.73 -1.92
C GLU A 341 -28.24 -4.81 -2.07
N ALA A 342 -28.22 -5.56 -3.17
CA ALA A 342 -29.12 -6.69 -3.37
C ALA A 342 -28.92 -7.78 -2.31
N LYS A 343 -27.66 -8.12 -2.01
CA LYS A 343 -27.32 -9.12 -0.98
C LYS A 343 -27.73 -8.67 0.43
N GLU A 344 -27.58 -7.39 0.76
CA GLU A 344 -28.08 -6.88 2.05
C GLU A 344 -29.61 -7.00 2.13
N ALA A 345 -30.33 -6.64 1.07
CA ALA A 345 -31.78 -6.75 1.03
C ALA A 345 -32.25 -8.21 1.19
N GLU A 346 -31.57 -9.15 0.55
CA GLU A 346 -31.80 -10.60 0.69
C GLU A 346 -31.59 -11.06 2.14
N ASN A 347 -30.46 -10.69 2.76
CA ASN A 347 -30.14 -11.00 4.15
C ASN A 347 -31.19 -10.45 5.13
N ILE A 348 -31.73 -9.26 4.87
CA ILE A 348 -32.81 -8.66 5.66
C ILE A 348 -34.11 -9.46 5.50
N ARG A 349 -34.46 -9.88 4.29
CA ARG A 349 -35.67 -10.69 4.02
C ARG A 349 -35.60 -12.04 4.74
N ILE A 350 -34.49 -12.77 4.63
CA ILE A 350 -34.29 -14.06 5.31
C ILE A 350 -34.43 -13.91 6.83
N ARG A 351 -33.83 -12.87 7.43
CA ARG A 351 -33.94 -12.60 8.87
C ARG A 351 -35.35 -12.26 9.34
N LYS A 352 -36.19 -11.68 8.47
CA LYS A 352 -37.59 -11.40 8.76
C LYS A 352 -38.47 -12.65 8.64
N GLN A 353 -38.09 -13.61 7.81
CA GLN A 353 -38.80 -14.89 7.67
C GLN A 353 -38.48 -15.88 8.80
N ASN A 354 -37.28 -15.77 9.39
CA ASN A 354 -36.82 -16.62 10.51
C ASN A 354 -37.16 -16.03 11.89
N LYS A 355 -37.96 -14.97 11.96
CA LYS A 355 -38.50 -14.35 13.19
C LYS A 355 -40.00 -14.48 13.16
#